data_AF-A0A9E3AJT4-F1
#
_entry.id   AF-A0A9E3AJT4-F1
#
_cell.length_a   1.000
_cell.length_b   1.000
_cell.length_c   1.000
_cell.angle_alpha   90.00
_cell.angle_beta   90.00
_cell.angle_gamma   90.00
#
_symmetry.space_group_name_H-M   'P 1'
#
loop_
_entity.id
_entity.type
_entity.pdbx_description
1 polymer ?
#
loop_
_entity_poly.entity_id
_entity_poly.type
_entity_poly.pdbx_seq_one_letter_code
_entity_poly.pdbx_strand_id
1 'polypeptide(L)'
;MTLPATLEDDFVAPFQIEGRPVRGRIVRLGAVVDDILTRHRYPEPVANLLGEACALAALVGSSLKIDGRLILQAQGDGPVSFVVADYDASGALRGYCRF
;
A
#
# COMPACT_ATOMS: atom_id res chain seq x y z
N MET A 1 -4.90 -2.24 -34.60
CA MET A 1 -5.45 -1.62 -33.37
C MET A 1 -4.75 -2.29 -32.20
N THR A 2 -3.59 -1.78 -31.81
CA THR A 2 -2.72 -2.35 -30.77
C THR A 2 -3.35 -2.12 -29.41
N LEU A 3 -3.69 -3.21 -28.71
CA LEU A 3 -4.06 -3.17 -27.30
C LEU A 3 -2.93 -2.49 -26.52
N PRO A 4 -3.22 -1.53 -25.61
CA PRO A 4 -2.18 -0.92 -24.80
C PRO A 4 -1.50 -2.00 -23.97
N ALA A 5 -0.20 -1.80 -23.67
CA ALA A 5 0.57 -2.65 -22.78
C ALA A 5 -0.27 -3.01 -21.55
N THR A 6 -0.29 -4.30 -21.18
CA THR A 6 -0.90 -4.79 -19.96
C THR A 6 -0.47 -3.86 -18.83
N LEU A 7 -1.37 -2.98 -18.38
CA LEU A 7 -1.09 -2.12 -17.23
C LEU A 7 -0.80 -3.09 -16.09
N GLU A 8 0.42 -3.07 -15.56
CA GLU A 8 0.73 -3.78 -14.33
C GLU A 8 -0.34 -3.37 -13.31
N ASP A 9 -1.01 -4.35 -12.72
CA ASP A 9 -2.17 -4.10 -11.84
C ASP A 9 -1.72 -3.42 -10.54
N ASP A 10 -0.46 -3.63 -10.17
CA ASP A 10 0.25 -3.01 -9.07
C ASP A 10 1.13 -1.86 -9.58
N PHE A 11 0.78 -0.61 -9.26
CA PHE A 11 1.61 0.53 -9.64
C PHE A 11 1.47 1.73 -8.69
N VAL A 12 2.49 2.59 -8.71
CA VAL A 12 2.44 3.92 -8.11
C VAL A 12 2.82 4.98 -9.15
N ALA A 13 1.92 5.93 -9.39
CA ALA A 13 2.11 6.99 -10.37
C ALA A 13 2.05 8.38 -9.72
N PRO A 14 3.12 9.19 -9.79
CA PRO A 14 3.06 10.59 -9.40
C PRO A 14 2.30 11.42 -10.43
N PHE A 15 1.53 12.40 -9.96
CA PHE A 15 0.85 13.37 -10.83
C PHE A 15 1.01 14.79 -10.29
N GLN A 16 0.85 15.77 -11.17
CA GLN A 16 0.80 17.18 -10.83
C GLN A 16 -0.37 17.82 -11.55
N ILE A 17 -1.10 18.71 -10.87
CA ILE A 17 -2.19 19.46 -11.49
C ILE A 17 -1.60 20.68 -12.19
N GLU A 18 -1.79 20.77 -13.49
CA GLU A 18 -1.31 21.91 -14.27
C GLU A 18 -1.91 23.22 -13.77
N GLY A 19 -1.08 24.26 -13.66
CA GLY A 19 -1.49 25.57 -13.16
C GLY A 19 -1.76 25.65 -11.64
N ARG A 20 -1.49 24.59 -10.86
CA ARG A 20 -1.61 24.61 -9.39
C ARG A 20 -0.36 24.01 -8.72
N PRO A 21 0.06 24.53 -7.55
CA PRO A 21 1.16 23.95 -6.77
C PRO A 21 0.70 22.70 -6.00
N VAL A 22 0.02 21.76 -6.67
CA VAL A 22 -0.52 20.53 -6.07
C VAL A 22 0.11 19.33 -6.77
N ARG A 23 0.79 18.51 -5.98
CA ARG A 23 1.37 17.23 -6.40
C ARG A 23 0.67 16.12 -5.64
N GLY A 24 0.40 15.01 -6.31
CA GLY A 24 -0.19 13.84 -5.71
C GLY A 24 0.43 12.57 -6.24
N ARG A 25 -0.03 11.45 -5.70
CA ARG A 25 0.31 10.11 -6.16
C ARG A 25 -0.95 9.27 -6.18
N ILE A 26 -1.04 8.38 -7.15
CA ILE A 26 -2.06 7.33 -7.23
C ILE A 26 -1.33 6.02 -7.00
N VAL A 27 -1.86 5.20 -6.10
CA VAL A 27 -1.45 3.80 -5.94
C VAL A 27 -2.60 2.91 -6.39
N ARG A 28 -2.26 1.84 -7.09
CA ARG A 28 -3.14 0.70 -7.31
C ARG A 28 -2.40 -0.54 -6.80
N LEU A 29 -3.06 -1.29 -5.93
CA LEU A 29 -2.60 -2.59 -5.47
C LEU A 29 -3.62 -3.61 -6.00
N GLY A 30 -3.16 -4.52 -6.86
CA GLY A 30 -3.87 -5.67 -7.37
C GLY A 30 -3.41 -6.94 -6.64
N ALA A 31 -2.65 -7.78 -7.34
CA ALA A 31 -2.27 -9.11 -6.83
C ALA A 31 -1.49 -9.04 -5.51
N VAL A 32 -0.68 -8.00 -5.29
CA VAL A 32 0.14 -7.89 -4.06
C VAL A 32 -0.71 -7.77 -2.80
N VAL A 33 -1.82 -7.03 -2.85
CA VAL A 33 -2.68 -6.86 -1.67
C VAL A 33 -3.51 -8.12 -1.45
N ASP A 34 -3.99 -8.76 -2.51
CA ASP A 34 -4.70 -10.03 -2.42
C ASP A 34 -3.84 -11.12 -1.76
N ASP A 35 -2.57 -11.23 -2.14
CA ASP A 35 -1.62 -12.14 -1.53
C ASP A 35 -1.37 -11.87 -0.04
N ILE A 36 -1.40 -10.60 0.39
CA ILE A 36 -1.23 -10.21 1.80
C ILE A 36 -2.48 -10.57 2.61
N LEU A 37 -3.66 -10.24 2.07
CA LEU A 37 -4.94 -10.41 2.76
C LEU A 37 -5.39 -11.87 2.86
N THR A 38 -5.13 -12.67 1.82
CA THR A 38 -5.57 -14.08 1.77
C THR A 38 -4.79 -15.02 2.69
N ARG A 39 -3.56 -14.65 3.09
CA ARG A 39 -2.68 -15.49 3.93
C ARG A 39 -3.26 -15.84 5.30
N HIS A 40 -4.06 -14.97 5.90
CA HIS A 40 -4.49 -15.10 7.30
C HIS A 40 -6.01 -15.19 7.48
N ARG A 41 -6.80 -15.28 6.40
CA ARG A 41 -8.28 -15.34 6.44
C ARG A 41 -8.88 -14.31 7.40
N TYR A 42 -8.44 -13.06 7.26
CA TYR A 42 -8.93 -11.96 8.07
C TYR A 42 -10.45 -11.77 7.89
N PRO A 43 -11.20 -11.43 8.96
CA PRO A 43 -12.53 -10.87 8.81
C PRO A 43 -12.47 -9.62 7.92
N GLU A 44 -13.52 -9.38 7.12
CA GLU A 44 -13.57 -8.27 6.16
C GLU A 44 -13.16 -6.91 6.75
N PRO A 45 -13.59 -6.52 7.97
CA PRO A 45 -13.14 -5.25 8.57
C PRO A 45 -11.63 -5.18 8.83
N VAL A 46 -11.02 -6.30 9.22
CA VAL A 46 -9.58 -6.39 9.50
C VAL A 46 -8.79 -6.40 8.18
N ALA A 47 -9.31 -7.07 7.16
CA ALA A 47 -8.73 -7.08 5.82
C ALA A 47 -8.72 -5.67 5.21
N ASN A 48 -9.83 -4.93 5.35
CA ASN A 48 -9.93 -3.55 4.86
C ASN A 48 -8.92 -2.64 5.55
N LEU A 49 -8.81 -2.70 6.88
CA LEU A 49 -7.82 -1.94 7.63
C LEU A 49 -6.38 -2.24 7.19
N LEU A 50 -6.07 -3.53 6.99
CA LEU A 50 -4.74 -3.94 6.52
C LEU A 50 -4.47 -3.45 5.09
N GLY A 51 -5.47 -3.50 4.22
CA GLY A 51 -5.40 -2.97 2.85
C GLY A 51 -5.14 -1.46 2.83
N GLU A 52 -5.83 -0.69 3.66
CA GLU A 52 -5.60 0.74 3.84
C GLU A 52 -4.18 1.04 4.34
N ALA A 53 -3.69 0.27 5.33
CA ALA A 53 -2.33 0.40 5.83
C ALA A 53 -1.28 0.12 4.74
N CYS A 54 -1.51 -0.91 3.92
CA CYS A 54 -0.66 -1.27 2.78
C CYS A 54 -0.63 -0.15 1.71
N ALA A 55 -1.80 0.37 1.34
CA ALA A 55 -1.91 1.48 0.39
C ALA A 55 -1.22 2.75 0.89
N LEU A 56 -1.38 3.06 2.17
CA LEU A 56 -0.73 4.21 2.80
C LEU A 56 0.80 4.03 2.85
N ALA A 57 1.28 2.83 3.21
CA ALA A 57 2.71 2.51 3.21
C ALA A 57 3.32 2.63 1.81
N ALA A 58 2.63 2.16 0.75
CA ALA A 58 3.09 2.29 -0.62
C ALA A 58 3.11 3.77 -1.10
N LEU A 59 2.08 4.56 -0.77
CA LEU A 59 2.01 5.98 -1.13
C LEU A 59 3.13 6.80 -0.48
N VAL A 60 3.35 6.59 0.82
CA VAL A 60 4.39 7.32 1.56
C VAL A 60 5.77 6.79 1.18
N GLY A 61 5.92 5.47 1.11
CA GLY A 61 7.19 4.78 0.84
C GLY A 61 7.75 5.13 -0.54
N SER A 62 6.90 5.12 -1.57
CA SER A 62 7.28 5.56 -2.93
C SER A 62 7.65 7.04 -3.04
N SER A 63 7.32 7.86 -2.03
CA SER A 63 7.73 9.27 -1.98
C SER A 63 9.10 9.49 -1.35
N LEU A 64 9.63 8.50 -0.65
CA LEU A 64 10.92 8.59 0.02
C LEU A 64 12.03 8.32 -1.00
N LYS A 65 12.99 9.23 -1.10
CA LYS A 65 14.19 9.09 -1.96
C LYS A 65 15.33 8.38 -1.24
N ILE A 66 15.00 7.51 -0.29
CA ILE A 66 15.95 6.90 0.63
C ILE A 66 16.03 5.42 0.27
N ASP A 67 17.24 4.88 0.12
CA ASP A 67 17.48 3.44 0.00
C ASP A 67 17.23 2.77 1.36
N GLY A 68 15.96 2.67 1.74
CA GLY A 68 15.54 2.18 3.04
C GLY A 68 14.18 1.51 2.99
N ARG A 69 13.64 1.26 4.18
CA ARG A 69 12.31 0.67 4.39
C ARG A 69 11.47 1.64 5.20
N LEU A 70 10.25 1.91 4.73
CA LEU A 70 9.21 2.52 5.53
C LEU A 70 8.46 1.42 6.29
N ILE A 71 8.27 1.63 7.59
CA ILE A 71 7.41 0.79 8.42
C ILE A 71 6.30 1.67 8.95
N LEU A 72 5.06 1.37 8.53
CA LEU A 72 3.86 1.91 9.12
C LEU A 72 3.40 0.94 10.20
N GLN A 73 3.25 1.43 11.43
CA GLN A 73 2.78 0.63 12.55
C GLN A 73 1.74 1.41 13.36
N ALA A 74 0.64 0.74 13.71
CA ALA A 74 -0.32 1.25 14.68
C ALA A 74 -0.68 0.16 15.71
N GLN A 75 -0.95 0.61 16.92
CA GLN A 75 -1.29 -0.22 18.08
C GLN A 75 -2.49 0.39 18.79
N GLY A 76 -3.35 -0.47 19.34
CA GLY A 76 -4.49 -0.03 20.13
C GLY A 76 -5.07 -1.16 20.97
N ASP A 77 -5.99 -0.80 21.87
CA ASP A 77 -6.66 -1.74 22.78
C ASP A 77 -7.98 -2.29 22.21
N GLY A 78 -8.18 -2.18 20.90
CA GLY A 78 -9.39 -2.58 20.19
C GLY A 78 -9.35 -4.01 19.65
N PRO A 79 -10.38 -4.40 18.85
CA PRO A 79 -10.44 -5.69 18.17
C PRO A 79 -9.27 -5.96 17.23
N VAL A 80 -8.57 -4.92 16.78
CA VAL A 80 -7.26 -5.03 16.14
C VAL A 80 -6.24 -4.42 17.08
N SER A 81 -5.40 -5.26 17.66
CA SER A 81 -4.40 -4.85 18.66
C SER A 81 -3.13 -4.28 18.01
N PHE A 82 -2.85 -4.68 16.77
CA PHE A 82 -1.63 -4.32 16.06
C PHE A 82 -1.83 -4.39 14.55
N VAL A 83 -1.40 -3.38 13.82
CA VAL A 83 -1.27 -3.39 12.35
C VAL A 83 0.12 -2.91 11.98
N VAL A 84 0.75 -3.60 11.04
CA VAL A 84 2.01 -3.20 10.44
C VAL A 84 1.96 -3.38 8.93
N ALA A 85 2.52 -2.41 8.20
CA ALA A 85 2.80 -2.52 6.78
C ALA A 85 4.22 -2.00 6.52
N ASP A 86 5.04 -2.79 5.83
CA ASP A 86 6.37 -2.40 5.41
C ASP A 86 6.48 -2.30 3.89
N TYR A 87 7.08 -1.19 3.44
CA TYR A 87 7.39 -0.91 2.05
C TYR A 87 8.88 -0.62 1.93
N ASP A 88 9.59 -1.28 1.03
CA ASP A 88 11.01 -1.02 0.79
C ASP A 88 11.29 -0.34 -0.56
N ALA A 89 12.51 0.16 -0.72
CA ALA A 89 12.95 0.86 -1.92
C ALA A 89 12.91 -0.01 -3.20
N SER A 90 12.83 -1.35 -3.08
CA SER A 90 12.66 -2.26 -4.23
C SER A 90 11.20 -2.36 -4.69
N GLY A 91 10.27 -1.75 -3.96
CA GLY A 91 8.83 -1.83 -4.22
C GLY A 91 8.17 -3.03 -3.55
N ALA A 92 8.89 -3.78 -2.70
CA ALA A 92 8.28 -4.89 -1.98
C ALA A 92 7.37 -4.35 -0.87
N LEU A 93 6.17 -4.91 -0.79
CA LEU A 93 5.15 -4.56 0.19
C LEU A 93 4.80 -5.80 1.02
N ARG A 94 4.69 -5.61 2.33
CA ARG A 94 4.24 -6.64 3.27
C ARG A 94 3.33 -6.02 4.30
N GLY A 95 2.38 -6.80 4.79
CA GLY A 95 1.43 -6.37 5.80
C GLY A 95 1.06 -7.48 6.76
N TYR A 96 0.82 -7.12 8.01
CA TYR A 96 0.33 -8.03 9.04
C TYR A 96 -0.60 -7.30 10.02
N CYS A 97 -1.69 -7.95 10.39
CA CYS A 97 -2.60 -7.50 11.43
C CYS A 97 -2.72 -8.56 12.51
N ARG A 98 -2.77 -8.12 13.77
CA ARG A 98 -3.16 -8.93 14.92
C ARG A 98 -4.53 -8.46 15.40
N PHE A 99 -5.50 -9.36 15.30
CA PHE A 99 -6.88 -9.18 15.76
C PHE A 99 -7.25 -10.29 16.74
#